data_AF-A0A8C7CAQ9-F1
#
_entry.id   AF-A0A8C7CAQ9-F1
#
_cell.length_a   1.000
_cell.length_b   1.000
_cell.length_c   1.000
_cell.angle_alpha   90.00
_cell.angle_beta   90.00
_cell.angle_gamma   90.00
#
_symmetry.space_group_name_H-M   'P 1'
#
loop_
_entity.id
_entity.type
_entity.pdbx_description
1 polymer ?
#
loop_
_entity_poly.entity_id
_entity_poly.type
_entity_poly.pdbx_seq_one_letter_code
_entity_poly.pdbx_strand_id
1 'polypeptide(L)'
;MEDATSSNPQSLGFTDKLKSWLSWSWTYICAVWFAMVLTMIYVLRSPLKLQDTLTSASVFLNTLTPKFYVALTGTSSLISGLILIFEWWYFRKYGTSFIEQVSVSHLRPLLGGVESSSTTGLFSSVNGEAEPRPSVSECKVWRNPLNLFRGAEYSRYTWVTGKEPLTYYDMNLSAQDHQTFFTGDTQQIKAEDTVMQKAWRERNPQARIRAAYQAIEMNHECAAAYVLLAEEEATTITEAERLFKQALRSGKREQRVQDPVTSLRPLTLNINLLVYIKRRLAMCARKLGRIKEAVKMMRDLMKEFPLLGMLNIHENLLEALLELQAYADVQAVLAKYDDISLPKSATICYTSALLKARAVSEKFSPEAASRRGLSTAEMNAVEAIHRAVEFNPHVPKYLLEMKSLILPPEHILKRGDSEAVAYAFFHLQHWKRAEGALNLLHCTWEGTFRIIPYPLEKGHLFYPYPGCTETADRELLPTFHEVSVYPKKELPFFILFTAGLCSFTAMLAMLTHQFPELMGVFVKAFFSTLFTPLGFFADKMESFMPSSFWHQLTRI
;
A
#
# COMPACT_ATOMS: atom_id res chain seq x y z
N MET A 1 -47.59 35.31 4.79
CA MET A 1 -47.03 36.21 3.77
C MET A 1 -45.53 36.23 4.00
N GLU A 2 -44.89 35.08 3.85
CA GLU A 2 -44.33 34.55 2.59
C GLU A 2 -43.30 35.51 2.00
N ASP A 3 -42.02 35.17 2.15
CA ASP A 3 -41.24 34.80 0.98
C ASP A 3 -40.13 33.80 1.34
N ALA A 4 -40.02 32.78 0.51
CA ALA A 4 -39.22 31.59 0.67
C ALA A 4 -38.14 31.54 -0.39
N THR A 5 -36.90 31.25 -0.02
CA THR A 5 -35.94 30.56 -0.90
C THR A 5 -35.08 29.61 -0.09
N SER A 6 -35.54 28.36 -0.03
CA SER A 6 -34.82 27.19 0.45
C SER A 6 -33.72 26.79 -0.53
N SER A 7 -32.46 26.85 -0.12
CA SER A 7 -31.35 26.18 -0.79
C SER A 7 -31.34 24.69 -0.40
N ASN A 8 -31.66 23.83 -1.36
CA ASN A 8 -31.68 22.38 -1.25
C ASN A 8 -30.31 21.79 -0.88
N PRO A 9 -30.21 20.91 0.13
CA PRO A 9 -29.06 20.05 0.33
C PRO A 9 -29.33 18.64 -0.25
N GLN A 10 -28.25 17.95 -0.67
CA GLN A 10 -28.15 16.50 -0.93
C GLN A 10 -28.54 15.96 -2.32
N SER A 11 -27.52 15.64 -3.12
CA SER A 11 -27.60 14.65 -4.22
C SER A 11 -26.44 13.64 -4.21
N LEU A 12 -25.79 13.41 -3.05
CA LEU A 12 -24.69 12.43 -2.92
C LEU A 12 -25.12 11.06 -2.33
N GLY A 13 -26.42 10.82 -2.14
CA GLY A 13 -26.92 9.59 -1.51
C GLY A 13 -27.47 8.54 -2.48
N PHE A 14 -27.84 8.92 -3.71
CA PHE A 14 -28.56 8.03 -4.61
C PHE A 14 -27.63 7.08 -5.36
N THR A 15 -26.48 7.56 -5.83
CA THR A 15 -25.51 6.80 -6.62
C THR A 15 -24.81 5.70 -5.81
N ASP A 16 -24.47 5.98 -4.55
CA ASP A 16 -23.82 5.00 -3.67
C ASP A 16 -24.82 3.98 -3.13
N LYS A 17 -26.07 4.42 -2.85
CA LYS A 17 -27.16 3.49 -2.57
C LYS A 17 -27.46 2.61 -3.78
N LEU A 18 -27.47 3.15 -5.00
CA LEU A 18 -27.69 2.40 -6.24
C LEU A 18 -26.55 1.39 -6.48
N LYS A 19 -25.28 1.76 -6.26
CA LYS A 19 -24.14 0.84 -6.35
C LYS A 19 -24.19 -0.26 -5.29
N SER A 20 -24.53 0.09 -4.05
CA SER A 20 -24.72 -0.89 -2.97
C SER A 20 -25.87 -1.83 -3.31
N TRP A 21 -27.01 -1.31 -3.77
CA TRP A 21 -28.16 -2.11 -4.20
C TRP A 21 -27.84 -3.00 -5.40
N LEU A 22 -27.10 -2.51 -6.38
CA LEU A 22 -26.63 -3.27 -7.54
C LEU A 22 -25.67 -4.38 -7.12
N SER A 23 -24.70 -4.09 -6.25
CA SER A 23 -23.77 -5.09 -5.72
C SER A 23 -24.47 -6.15 -4.87
N TRP A 24 -25.44 -5.75 -4.05
CA TRP A 24 -26.23 -6.68 -3.23
C TRP A 24 -27.16 -7.53 -4.11
N SER A 25 -27.81 -6.90 -5.09
CA SER A 25 -28.63 -7.60 -6.09
C SER A 25 -27.80 -8.58 -6.91
N TRP A 26 -26.52 -8.29 -7.17
CA TRP A 26 -25.61 -9.19 -7.86
C TRP A 26 -25.35 -10.46 -7.05
N THR A 27 -25.20 -10.39 -5.72
CA THR A 27 -25.09 -11.60 -4.89
C THR A 27 -26.38 -12.42 -4.87
N TYR A 28 -27.56 -11.78 -4.85
CA TYR A 28 -28.84 -12.51 -4.92
C TYR A 28 -29.10 -13.10 -6.31
N ILE A 29 -28.76 -12.38 -7.39
CA ILE A 29 -28.83 -12.87 -8.76
C ILE A 29 -27.87 -14.04 -8.95
N CYS A 30 -26.64 -13.95 -8.43
CA CYS A 30 -25.69 -15.07 -8.43
C CYS A 30 -26.20 -16.26 -7.62
N ALA A 31 -26.80 -16.03 -6.44
CA ALA A 31 -27.35 -17.09 -5.62
C ALA A 31 -28.58 -17.77 -6.27
N VAL A 32 -29.48 -16.98 -6.86
CA VAL A 32 -30.63 -17.49 -7.63
C VAL A 32 -30.15 -18.22 -8.88
N TRP A 33 -29.13 -17.71 -9.56
CA TRP A 33 -28.51 -18.39 -10.70
C TRP A 33 -27.86 -19.71 -10.27
N PHE A 34 -27.12 -19.73 -9.15
CA PHE A 34 -26.55 -20.96 -8.59
C PHE A 34 -27.62 -21.96 -8.19
N ALA A 35 -28.72 -21.49 -7.58
CA ALA A 35 -29.85 -22.32 -7.21
C ALA A 35 -30.57 -22.86 -8.45
N MET A 36 -30.75 -22.05 -9.49
CA MET A 36 -31.30 -22.47 -10.78
C MET A 36 -30.39 -23.49 -11.47
N VAL A 37 -29.07 -23.29 -11.46
CA VAL A 37 -28.09 -24.23 -12.01
C VAL A 37 -28.08 -25.53 -11.21
N LEU A 38 -28.10 -25.48 -9.88
CA LEU A 38 -28.18 -26.67 -9.03
C LEU A 38 -29.50 -27.42 -9.23
N THR A 39 -30.61 -26.70 -9.36
CA THR A 39 -31.94 -27.28 -9.64
C THR A 39 -31.97 -27.87 -11.04
N MET A 40 -31.36 -27.20 -12.02
CA MET A 40 -31.20 -27.71 -13.38
C MET A 40 -30.34 -28.98 -13.40
N ILE A 41 -29.20 -29.01 -12.70
CA ILE A 41 -28.35 -30.19 -12.54
C ILE A 41 -29.10 -31.33 -11.82
N TYR A 42 -29.90 -31.00 -10.80
CA TYR A 42 -30.69 -31.98 -10.04
C TYR A 42 -31.82 -32.58 -10.89
N VAL A 43 -32.59 -31.75 -11.60
CA VAL A 43 -33.66 -32.19 -12.50
C VAL A 43 -33.09 -32.96 -13.69
N LEU A 44 -31.93 -32.52 -14.21
CA LEU A 44 -31.22 -33.19 -15.29
C LEU A 44 -30.42 -34.43 -14.81
N ARG A 45 -30.32 -34.69 -13.50
CA ARG A 45 -29.57 -35.83 -12.95
C ARG A 45 -30.06 -37.18 -13.43
N SER A 46 -31.38 -37.34 -13.54
CA SER A 46 -32.02 -38.56 -14.00
C SER A 46 -31.96 -38.72 -15.53
N PRO A 47 -32.31 -37.71 -16.37
CA PRO A 47 -32.21 -37.84 -17.82
C PRO A 47 -30.76 -37.84 -18.36
N LEU A 48 -29.79 -37.22 -17.67
CA LEU A 48 -28.37 -37.21 -18.08
C LEU A 48 -27.55 -38.36 -17.52
N LYS A 49 -28.12 -39.21 -16.66
CA LYS A 49 -27.41 -40.31 -15.99
C LYS A 49 -26.05 -39.87 -15.43
N LEU A 50 -26.01 -38.75 -14.72
CA LEU A 50 -24.77 -38.06 -14.29
C LEU A 50 -23.76 -39.00 -13.57
N GLN A 51 -24.28 -40.01 -12.87
CA GLN A 51 -23.48 -41.01 -12.15
C GLN A 51 -22.82 -42.03 -13.10
N ASP A 52 -23.50 -42.41 -14.18
CA ASP A 52 -22.95 -43.21 -15.28
C ASP A 52 -22.00 -42.39 -16.17
N THR A 53 -22.20 -41.07 -16.25
CA THR A 53 -21.30 -40.17 -16.99
C THR A 53 -19.99 -39.95 -16.26
N LEU A 54 -19.99 -39.88 -14.92
CA LEU A 54 -18.78 -39.72 -14.12
C LEU A 54 -17.90 -40.97 -14.18
N THR A 55 -18.51 -42.16 -14.12
CA THR A 55 -17.82 -43.44 -14.32
C THR A 55 -17.39 -43.64 -15.77
N SER A 56 -18.19 -43.20 -16.75
CA SER A 56 -17.78 -43.17 -18.16
C SER A 56 -16.64 -42.17 -18.42
N ALA A 57 -16.57 -41.05 -17.69
CA ALA A 57 -15.47 -40.09 -17.77
C ALA A 57 -14.17 -40.65 -17.18
N SER A 58 -14.24 -41.42 -16.09
CA SER A 58 -13.07 -42.13 -15.56
C SER A 58 -12.61 -43.26 -16.48
N VAL A 59 -13.55 -43.98 -17.11
CA VAL A 59 -13.22 -44.98 -18.15
C VAL A 59 -12.67 -44.30 -19.41
N PHE A 60 -13.19 -43.14 -19.81
CA PHE A 60 -12.70 -42.33 -20.93
C PHE A 60 -11.23 -41.91 -20.75
N LEU A 61 -10.85 -41.42 -19.57
CA LEU A 61 -9.45 -41.12 -19.25
C LEU A 61 -8.55 -42.36 -19.36
N ASN A 62 -9.08 -43.54 -18.99
CA ASN A 62 -8.37 -44.82 -19.09
C ASN A 62 -8.39 -45.46 -20.49
N THR A 63 -9.26 -44.99 -21.41
CA THR A 63 -9.43 -45.55 -22.77
C THR A 63 -9.02 -44.57 -23.87
N LEU A 64 -8.34 -43.47 -23.51
CA LEU A 64 -7.78 -42.52 -24.47
C LEU A 64 -6.90 -43.29 -25.48
N THR A 65 -7.34 -43.33 -26.74
CA THR A 65 -6.66 -44.10 -27.77
C THR A 65 -5.30 -43.48 -28.09
N PRO A 66 -4.31 -44.27 -28.56
CA PRO A 66 -2.99 -43.74 -28.96
C PRO A 66 -3.07 -42.55 -29.93
N LYS A 67 -4.11 -42.49 -30.78
CA LYS A 67 -4.36 -41.37 -31.70
C LYS A 67 -4.71 -40.06 -30.98
N PHE A 68 -5.43 -40.13 -29.85
CA PHE A 68 -5.69 -38.95 -29.02
C PHE A 68 -4.40 -38.47 -28.35
N TYR A 69 -3.57 -39.38 -27.82
CA TYR A 69 -2.27 -39.01 -27.26
C TYR A 69 -1.33 -38.40 -28.32
N VAL A 70 -1.35 -38.90 -29.55
CA VAL A 70 -0.60 -38.30 -30.67
C VAL A 70 -1.14 -36.91 -31.03
N ALA A 71 -2.46 -36.73 -31.10
CA ALA A 71 -3.07 -35.42 -31.36
C ALA A 71 -2.84 -34.41 -30.21
N LEU A 72 -2.90 -34.87 -28.96
CA LEU A 72 -2.63 -34.08 -27.77
C LEU A 72 -1.15 -33.67 -27.71
N THR A 73 -0.23 -34.60 -28.00
CA THR A 73 1.22 -34.33 -28.05
C THR A 73 1.57 -33.40 -29.21
N GLY A 74 0.91 -33.56 -30.37
CA GLY A 74 1.09 -32.69 -31.52
C GLY A 74 0.60 -31.26 -31.26
N THR A 75 -0.59 -31.12 -30.67
CA THR A 75 -1.15 -29.81 -30.31
C THR A 75 -0.38 -29.16 -29.16
N SER A 76 0.02 -29.92 -28.13
CA SER A 76 0.84 -29.40 -27.02
C SER A 76 2.22 -28.97 -27.48
N SER A 77 2.85 -29.71 -28.41
CA SER A 77 4.14 -29.34 -29.01
C SER A 77 4.05 -28.06 -29.84
N LEU A 78 3.00 -27.91 -30.66
CA LEU A 78 2.76 -26.69 -31.43
C LEU A 78 2.55 -25.47 -30.52
N ILE A 79 1.70 -25.62 -29.49
CA ILE A 79 1.45 -24.57 -28.50
C ILE A 79 2.73 -24.23 -27.73
N SER A 80 3.50 -25.24 -27.33
CA SER A 80 4.78 -25.04 -26.62
C SER A 80 5.81 -24.33 -27.48
N GLY A 81 5.89 -24.63 -28.78
CA GLY A 81 6.73 -23.92 -29.74
C GLY A 81 6.32 -22.45 -29.93
N LEU A 82 5.02 -22.18 -30.01
CA LEU A 82 4.49 -20.81 -30.08
C LEU A 82 4.79 -20.01 -28.81
N ILE A 83 4.59 -20.62 -27.64
CA ILE A 83 4.96 -20.04 -26.35
C ILE A 83 6.46 -19.74 -26.32
N LEU A 84 7.32 -20.66 -26.77
CA LEU A 84 8.77 -20.48 -26.77
C LEU A 84 9.23 -19.36 -27.71
N ILE A 85 8.61 -19.21 -28.89
CA ILE A 85 8.89 -18.09 -29.82
C ILE A 85 8.49 -16.76 -29.18
N PHE A 86 7.31 -16.71 -28.55
CA PHE A 86 6.84 -15.52 -27.85
C PHE A 86 7.71 -15.18 -26.64
N GLU A 87 8.06 -16.18 -25.84
CA GLU A 87 8.95 -16.09 -24.68
C GLU A 87 10.32 -15.55 -25.10
N TRP A 88 10.88 -16.05 -26.20
CA TRP A 88 12.16 -15.60 -26.73
C TRP A 88 12.09 -14.15 -27.23
N TRP A 89 11.02 -13.78 -27.95
CA TRP A 89 10.80 -12.40 -28.37
C TRP A 89 10.64 -11.45 -27.18
N TYR A 90 9.85 -11.84 -26.18
CA TYR A 90 9.61 -11.07 -24.95
C TYR A 90 10.90 -10.91 -24.15
N PHE A 91 11.64 -12.00 -23.93
CA PHE A 91 12.93 -11.99 -23.26
C PHE A 91 13.92 -11.05 -23.94
N ARG A 92 14.00 -11.08 -25.28
CA ARG A 92 14.86 -10.18 -26.06
C ARG A 92 14.49 -8.70 -25.93
N LYS A 93 13.20 -8.39 -25.72
CA LYS A 93 12.69 -7.02 -25.63
C LYS A 93 12.73 -6.45 -24.20
N TYR A 94 12.50 -7.28 -23.19
CA TYR A 94 12.31 -6.85 -21.79
C TYR A 94 13.41 -7.32 -20.84
N GLY A 95 14.25 -8.28 -21.27
CA GLY A 95 15.37 -8.83 -20.50
C GLY A 95 14.99 -9.81 -19.39
N THR A 96 13.73 -10.26 -19.35
CA THR A 96 13.16 -11.13 -18.31
C THR A 96 12.21 -12.14 -18.92
N SER A 97 12.13 -13.36 -18.37
CA SER A 97 11.16 -14.38 -18.81
C SER A 97 9.74 -13.98 -18.37
N PHE A 98 8.78 -14.05 -19.29
CA PHE A 98 7.38 -13.81 -19.02
C PHE A 98 6.79 -14.92 -18.14
N ILE A 99 7.15 -16.18 -18.41
CA ILE A 99 6.71 -17.32 -17.59
C ILE A 99 7.29 -17.24 -16.17
N GLU A 100 8.57 -16.86 -16.02
CA GLU A 100 9.18 -16.66 -14.71
C GLU A 100 8.50 -15.53 -13.93
N GLN A 101 8.25 -14.38 -14.58
CA GLN A 101 7.52 -13.27 -13.96
C GLN A 101 6.11 -13.67 -13.51
N VAL A 102 5.36 -14.38 -14.34
CA VAL A 102 3.99 -14.82 -14.02
C VAL A 102 3.98 -15.92 -12.96
N SER A 103 4.90 -16.89 -13.01
CA SER A 103 4.99 -17.97 -12.02
C SER A 103 5.43 -17.47 -10.64
N VAL A 104 6.44 -16.58 -10.59
CA VAL A 104 6.90 -15.97 -9.33
C VAL A 104 5.85 -15.03 -8.74
N SER A 105 5.07 -14.32 -9.56
CA SER A 105 4.06 -13.36 -9.09
C SER A 105 2.71 -13.99 -8.72
N HIS A 106 2.28 -15.06 -9.39
CA HIS A 106 0.94 -15.63 -9.24
C HIS A 106 0.90 -17.06 -8.65
N LEU A 107 1.93 -17.90 -8.86
CA LEU A 107 1.96 -19.26 -8.29
C LEU A 107 2.66 -19.31 -6.93
N ARG A 108 3.64 -18.42 -6.67
CA ARG A 108 4.35 -18.36 -5.38
C ARG A 108 3.43 -18.11 -4.17
N PRO A 109 2.42 -17.21 -4.24
CA PRO A 109 1.45 -17.05 -3.15
C PRO A 109 0.52 -18.27 -2.97
N LEU A 110 0.29 -19.04 -4.04
CA LEU A 110 -0.59 -20.20 -4.05
C LEU A 110 0.10 -21.49 -3.55
N LEU A 111 1.43 -21.57 -3.66
CA LEU A 111 2.26 -22.72 -3.28
C LEU A 111 2.68 -22.74 -1.79
N GLY A 112 2.13 -21.86 -0.95
CA GLY A 112 2.20 -22.03 0.51
C GLY A 112 3.60 -21.96 1.12
N GLY A 113 4.37 -20.92 0.80
CA GLY A 113 5.59 -20.59 1.54
C GLY A 113 5.27 -19.99 2.92
N VAL A 114 4.77 -20.80 3.84
CA VAL A 114 4.82 -20.50 5.28
C VAL A 114 6.25 -20.79 5.73
N GLU A 115 7.12 -19.78 5.73
CA GLU A 115 8.37 -19.90 6.46
C GLU A 115 8.13 -19.55 7.93
N SER A 116 8.45 -20.53 8.76
CA SER A 116 8.24 -20.56 10.19
C SER A 116 9.10 -19.52 10.89
N SER A 117 8.50 -18.80 11.83
CA SER A 117 9.16 -17.90 12.77
C SER A 117 10.34 -18.56 13.49
N SER A 118 11.55 -18.01 13.36
CA SER A 118 12.64 -18.21 14.33
C SER A 118 13.61 -17.03 14.39
N THR A 119 13.52 -16.29 15.49
CA THR A 119 14.55 -15.55 16.27
C THR A 119 15.97 -15.30 15.71
N THR A 120 16.34 -14.01 15.77
CA THR A 120 17.66 -13.37 16.09
C THR A 120 18.80 -13.33 15.06
N GLY A 121 19.37 -12.12 14.92
CA GLY A 121 20.69 -11.88 14.31
C GLY A 121 21.04 -10.40 14.12
N LEU A 122 21.23 -9.66 15.22
CA LEU A 122 21.90 -8.35 15.24
C LEU A 122 23.39 -8.55 14.90
N PHE A 123 23.98 -7.81 13.95
CA PHE A 123 25.36 -7.25 13.93
C PHE A 123 25.70 -6.69 12.54
N SER A 124 26.24 -5.46 12.51
CA SER A 124 26.86 -4.84 11.34
C SER A 124 28.33 -5.27 11.25
N SER A 125 28.81 -5.67 10.07
CA SER A 125 30.25 -5.61 9.74
C SER A 125 30.50 -5.36 8.26
N VAL A 126 31.56 -4.58 8.05
CA VAL A 126 32.13 -4.03 6.83
C VAL A 126 32.76 -5.10 5.91
N ASN A 127 32.66 -4.85 4.60
CA ASN A 127 33.41 -5.39 3.45
C ASN A 127 33.46 -6.90 3.19
N GLY A 128 33.11 -7.25 1.94
CA GLY A 128 33.46 -8.52 1.30
C GLY A 128 32.52 -8.81 0.13
N GLU A 129 33.04 -8.74 -1.09
CA GLU A 129 32.32 -9.06 -2.32
C GLU A 129 31.72 -10.47 -2.28
N ALA A 130 30.39 -10.54 -2.32
CA ALA A 130 29.65 -11.74 -2.69
C ALA A 130 28.31 -11.30 -3.29
N GLU A 131 28.06 -11.73 -4.53
CA GLU A 131 26.83 -11.41 -5.25
C GLU A 131 25.57 -11.76 -4.44
N PRO A 132 24.54 -10.89 -4.41
CA PRO A 132 23.35 -11.14 -3.62
C PRO A 132 22.45 -12.14 -4.37
N ARG A 133 22.35 -13.36 -3.84
CA ARG A 133 21.17 -14.23 -4.08
C ARG A 133 19.92 -13.50 -3.56
N PRO A 134 18.76 -13.55 -4.25
CA PRO A 134 17.57 -12.81 -3.84
C PRO A 134 16.90 -13.50 -2.64
N SER A 135 17.37 -13.19 -1.42
CA SER A 135 16.57 -13.35 -0.22
C SER A 135 15.36 -12.42 -0.31
N VAL A 136 14.17 -12.95 0.00
CA VAL A 136 12.93 -12.16 0.07
C VAL A 136 13.17 -11.03 1.07
N SER A 137 13.33 -9.81 0.59
CA SER A 137 13.66 -8.66 1.42
C SER A 137 12.48 -8.36 2.35
N GLU A 138 12.64 -8.60 3.65
CA GLU A 138 11.64 -8.25 4.66
C GLU A 138 11.37 -6.74 4.62
N CYS A 139 10.10 -6.36 4.57
CA CYS A 139 9.67 -4.97 4.48
C CYS A 139 9.95 -4.25 5.81
N LYS A 140 11.06 -3.51 5.88
CA LYS A 140 11.41 -2.76 7.09
C LYS A 140 10.40 -1.65 7.37
N VAL A 141 9.77 -1.73 8.54
CA VAL A 141 8.87 -0.72 9.09
C VAL A 141 9.66 0.29 9.95
N TRP A 142 9.19 1.54 10.01
CA TRP A 142 9.82 2.64 10.73
C TRP A 142 8.82 3.34 11.64
N ARG A 143 9.27 3.87 12.77
CA ARG A 143 8.42 4.70 13.63
C ARG A 143 7.96 5.95 12.88
N ASN A 144 6.67 6.26 12.95
CA ASN A 144 6.08 7.47 12.40
C ASN A 144 6.57 8.70 13.18
N PRO A 145 7.29 9.64 12.55
CA PRO A 145 7.79 10.84 13.23
C PRO A 145 6.66 11.77 13.69
N LEU A 146 5.47 11.66 13.10
CA LEU A 146 4.31 12.48 13.41
C LEU A 146 3.23 11.68 14.16
N ASN A 147 3.57 10.56 14.81
CA ASN A 147 2.61 9.72 15.54
C ASN A 147 1.82 10.49 16.62
N LEU A 148 0.54 10.16 16.78
CA LEU A 148 -0.36 10.86 17.70
C LEU A 148 -0.12 10.46 19.16
N PHE A 149 -0.83 11.09 20.10
CA PHE A 149 -0.82 10.72 21.52
C PHE A 149 -1.85 9.61 21.81
N ARG A 150 -1.45 8.49 22.42
CA ARG A 150 -2.33 7.31 22.58
C ARG A 150 -3.57 7.58 23.40
N GLY A 151 -3.46 8.19 24.57
CA GLY A 151 -4.61 8.58 25.38
C GLY A 151 -5.40 9.70 24.71
N ALA A 152 -4.72 10.82 24.45
CA ALA A 152 -5.39 12.06 24.08
C ALA A 152 -6.01 12.08 22.67
N GLU A 153 -5.51 11.23 21.75
CA GLU A 153 -5.94 11.23 20.35
C GLU A 153 -6.48 9.86 19.92
N TYR A 154 -5.68 8.78 20.00
CA TYR A 154 -6.12 7.45 19.53
C TYR A 154 -7.25 6.87 20.39
N SER A 155 -7.10 6.87 21.71
CA SER A 155 -8.11 6.32 22.64
C SER A 155 -9.38 7.17 22.62
N ARG A 156 -9.25 8.49 22.46
CA ARG A 156 -10.39 9.38 22.25
C ARG A 156 -11.16 9.03 20.98
N TYR A 157 -10.46 8.71 19.88
CA TYR A 157 -11.10 8.25 18.65
C TYR A 157 -11.84 6.93 18.85
N THR A 158 -11.23 5.95 19.52
CA THR A 158 -11.89 4.68 19.85
C THR A 158 -13.13 4.90 20.72
N TRP A 159 -13.04 5.76 21.74
CA TRP A 159 -14.16 6.06 22.62
C TRP A 159 -15.36 6.66 21.86
N VAL A 160 -15.11 7.58 20.92
CA VAL A 160 -16.17 8.25 20.15
C VAL A 160 -16.74 7.36 19.04
N THR A 161 -15.90 6.57 18.36
CA THR A 161 -16.29 5.86 17.14
C THR A 161 -16.53 4.37 17.33
N GLY A 162 -16.05 3.78 18.43
CA GLY A 162 -16.01 2.33 18.63
C GLY A 162 -15.02 1.59 17.72
N LYS A 163 -14.19 2.31 16.95
CA LYS A 163 -13.22 1.73 16.02
C LYS A 163 -11.81 1.91 16.54
N GLU A 164 -11.03 0.83 16.56
CA GLU A 164 -9.63 0.86 16.99
C GLU A 164 -8.72 1.36 15.85
N PRO A 165 -8.06 2.52 15.99
CA PRO A 165 -7.26 3.11 14.92
C PRO A 165 -5.87 2.46 14.76
N LEU A 166 -5.37 1.78 15.79
CA LEU A 166 -4.08 1.11 15.81
C LEU A 166 -4.28 -0.41 15.79
N THR A 167 -3.52 -1.11 14.96
CA THR A 167 -3.59 -2.57 14.92
C THR A 167 -2.80 -3.19 16.07
N TYR A 168 -3.08 -4.47 16.33
CA TYR A 168 -2.29 -5.26 17.26
C TYR A 168 -0.80 -5.31 16.88
N TYR A 169 -0.51 -5.43 15.57
CA TYR A 169 0.86 -5.45 15.06
C TYR A 169 1.58 -4.12 15.31
N ASP A 170 0.93 -3.00 15.01
CA ASP A 170 1.48 -1.65 15.22
C ASP A 170 1.77 -1.38 16.72
N MET A 171 0.85 -1.77 17.60
CA MET A 171 1.06 -1.68 19.05
C MET A 171 2.21 -2.56 19.54
N ASN A 172 2.39 -3.74 18.94
CA ASN A 172 3.48 -4.65 19.29
C ASN A 172 4.85 -4.11 18.85
N LEU A 173 4.94 -3.50 17.67
CA LEU A 173 6.15 -2.77 17.24
C LEU A 173 6.51 -1.67 18.25
N SER A 174 5.50 -0.96 18.73
CA SER A 174 5.67 0.10 19.73
C SER A 174 6.20 -0.41 21.06
N ALA A 175 5.77 -1.60 21.49
CA ALA A 175 6.31 -2.27 22.67
C ALA A 175 7.77 -2.71 22.46
N GLN A 176 8.17 -3.10 21.24
CA GLN A 176 9.56 -3.43 20.90
C GLN A 176 10.44 -2.17 20.91
N ASP A 177 9.99 -1.10 20.27
CA ASP A 177 10.63 0.22 20.30
C ASP A 177 10.89 0.69 21.73
N HIS A 178 9.89 0.60 22.61
CA HIS A 178 10.03 1.01 24.00
C HIS A 178 11.02 0.15 24.78
N GLN A 179 11.14 -1.15 24.46
CA GLN A 179 12.20 -1.98 25.01
C GLN A 179 13.57 -1.50 24.56
N THR A 180 13.75 -1.23 23.26
CA THR A 180 15.03 -0.72 22.74
C THR A 180 15.38 0.67 23.29
N PHE A 181 14.40 1.55 23.46
CA PHE A 181 14.65 2.93 23.90
C PHE A 181 14.78 3.11 25.40
N PHE A 182 14.03 2.34 26.19
CA PHE A 182 13.85 2.59 27.63
C PHE A 182 14.31 1.44 28.53
N THR A 183 14.73 0.30 27.96
CA THR A 183 15.25 -0.83 28.74
C THR A 183 16.70 -1.12 28.34
N GLY A 184 17.60 -1.22 29.31
CA GLY A 184 19.00 -1.60 29.10
C GLY A 184 19.28 -3.02 29.60
N ASP A 185 20.27 -3.68 29.01
CA ASP A 185 20.64 -5.09 29.30
C ASP A 185 21.54 -5.25 30.55
N THR A 186 21.44 -4.38 31.56
CA THR A 186 22.32 -4.43 32.73
C THR A 186 21.76 -5.33 33.85
N GLN A 187 22.65 -6.08 34.51
CA GLN A 187 22.34 -7.11 35.51
C GLN A 187 21.83 -6.58 36.87
N GLN A 188 21.90 -5.27 37.13
CA GLN A 188 21.37 -4.63 38.35
C GLN A 188 20.37 -3.53 37.96
N ILE A 189 19.10 -3.92 37.85
CA ILE A 189 17.98 -3.04 37.49
C ILE A 189 17.35 -2.54 38.79
N LYS A 190 17.12 -1.23 38.92
CA LYS A 190 16.38 -0.68 40.07
C LYS A 190 14.97 -1.28 40.15
N ALA A 191 14.35 -1.27 41.33
CA ALA A 191 13.04 -1.89 41.52
C ALA A 191 11.97 -1.26 40.60
N GLU A 192 11.95 0.07 40.49
CA GLU A 192 11.05 0.80 39.60
C GLU A 192 11.31 0.50 38.12
N ASP A 193 12.57 0.32 37.74
CA ASP A 193 12.95 0.02 36.35
C ASP A 193 12.48 -1.38 35.95
N THR A 194 12.48 -2.34 36.89
CA THR A 194 11.94 -3.68 36.67
C THR A 194 10.42 -3.64 36.45
N VAL A 195 9.70 -2.81 37.21
CA VAL A 195 8.26 -2.59 37.00
C VAL A 195 8.01 -1.96 35.64
N MET A 196 8.77 -0.94 35.26
CA MET A 196 8.63 -0.27 33.97
C MET A 196 8.96 -1.20 32.79
N GLN A 197 10.00 -2.04 32.88
CA GLN A 197 10.30 -3.05 31.86
C GLN A 197 9.11 -3.98 31.58
N LYS A 198 8.41 -4.40 32.64
CA LYS A 198 7.18 -5.19 32.51
C LYS A 198 6.05 -4.34 31.92
N ALA A 199 5.88 -3.10 32.37
CA ALA A 199 4.85 -2.19 31.88
C ALA A 199 4.98 -1.93 30.36
N TRP A 200 6.20 -1.78 29.83
CA TRP A 200 6.39 -1.56 28.39
C TRP A 200 6.03 -2.76 27.52
N ARG A 201 6.07 -3.97 28.08
CA ARG A 201 5.69 -5.23 27.42
C ARG A 201 4.22 -5.59 27.61
N GLU A 202 3.57 -4.96 28.58
CA GLU A 202 2.19 -5.25 28.94
C GLU A 202 1.23 -4.76 27.84
N ARG A 203 0.33 -5.64 27.42
CA ARG A 203 -0.60 -5.41 26.32
C ARG A 203 -1.83 -4.63 26.79
N ASN A 204 -2.28 -4.89 28.01
CA ASN A 204 -3.45 -4.23 28.57
C ASN A 204 -3.11 -2.80 29.02
N PRO A 205 -3.73 -1.74 28.44
CA PRO A 205 -3.43 -0.36 28.79
C PRO A 205 -3.65 -0.04 30.27
N GLN A 206 -4.70 -0.59 30.89
CA GLN A 206 -4.99 -0.36 32.31
C GLN A 206 -3.94 -1.02 33.22
N ALA A 207 -3.41 -2.17 32.82
CA ALA A 207 -2.30 -2.80 33.52
C ALA A 207 -0.99 -1.99 33.37
N ARG A 208 -0.72 -1.42 32.18
CA ARG A 208 0.40 -0.48 31.97
C ARG A 208 0.33 0.72 32.90
N ILE A 209 -0.85 1.35 32.99
CA ILE A 209 -1.09 2.53 33.83
C ILE A 209 -0.88 2.18 35.32
N ARG A 210 -1.45 1.06 35.81
CA ARG A 210 -1.24 0.61 37.19
C ARG A 210 0.24 0.36 37.50
N ALA A 211 0.97 -0.24 36.57
CA ALA A 211 2.40 -0.49 36.75
C ALA A 211 3.21 0.83 36.80
N ALA A 212 2.84 1.83 36.00
CA ALA A 212 3.48 3.15 36.09
C ALA A 212 3.22 3.83 37.45
N TYR A 213 2.01 3.74 38.00
CA TYR A 213 1.75 4.23 39.36
C TYR A 213 2.56 3.48 40.42
N GLN A 214 2.65 2.15 40.32
CA GLN A 214 3.49 1.34 41.20
C GLN A 214 4.97 1.77 41.13
N ALA A 215 5.50 2.07 39.94
CA ALA A 215 6.86 2.58 39.79
C ALA A 215 7.05 3.96 40.44
N ILE A 216 6.04 4.83 40.38
CA ILE A 216 6.04 6.15 41.05
C ILE A 216 6.00 6.02 42.58
N GLU A 217 5.26 5.03 43.11
CA GLU A 217 5.24 4.74 44.55
C GLU A 217 6.61 4.27 45.07
N MET A 218 7.35 3.52 44.26
CA MET A 218 8.72 3.10 44.57
C MET A 218 9.72 4.25 44.45
N ASN A 219 9.59 5.07 43.41
CA ASN A 219 10.44 6.22 43.17
C ASN A 219 9.62 7.35 42.52
N HIS A 220 9.30 8.39 43.31
CA HIS A 220 8.56 9.55 42.84
C HIS A 220 9.24 10.32 41.70
N GLU A 221 10.54 10.09 41.49
CA GLU A 221 11.34 10.67 40.41
C GLU A 221 11.51 9.73 39.21
N CYS A 222 10.73 8.64 39.09
CA CYS A 222 10.79 7.74 37.94
C CYS A 222 10.28 8.42 36.64
N ALA A 223 11.20 8.92 35.81
CA ALA A 223 10.84 9.64 34.58
C ALA A 223 10.09 8.77 33.55
N ALA A 224 10.44 7.48 33.45
CA ALA A 224 9.81 6.54 32.53
C ALA A 224 8.33 6.30 32.84
N ALA A 225 7.96 6.26 34.13
CA ALA A 225 6.57 6.11 34.55
C ALA A 225 5.72 7.32 34.12
N TYR A 226 6.22 8.53 34.31
CA TYR A 226 5.51 9.74 33.84
C TYR A 226 5.38 9.79 32.31
N VAL A 227 6.36 9.27 31.55
CA VAL A 227 6.22 9.11 30.09
C VAL A 227 5.08 8.16 29.75
N LEU A 228 5.00 7.01 30.43
CA LEU A 228 3.91 6.05 30.20
C LEU A 228 2.54 6.68 30.47
N LEU A 229 2.39 7.37 31.60
CA LEU A 229 1.15 8.06 31.94
C LEU A 229 0.81 9.15 30.91
N ALA A 230 1.81 9.92 30.45
CA ALA A 230 1.61 10.94 29.43
C ALA A 230 1.15 10.36 28.08
N GLU A 231 1.61 9.17 27.72
CA GLU A 231 1.21 8.49 26.50
C GLU A 231 -0.16 7.83 26.63
N GLU A 232 -0.44 7.12 27.72
CA GLU A 232 -1.58 6.20 27.83
C GLU A 232 -2.79 6.78 28.60
N GLU A 233 -2.55 7.51 29.68
CA GLU A 233 -3.61 7.98 30.59
C GLU A 233 -4.13 9.36 30.21
N ALA A 234 -3.25 10.23 29.71
CA ALA A 234 -3.61 11.61 29.39
C ALA A 234 -4.76 11.69 28.39
N THR A 235 -5.86 12.34 28.77
CA THR A 235 -7.06 12.48 27.94
C THR A 235 -7.02 13.71 27.03
N THR A 236 -6.11 14.64 27.30
CA THR A 236 -5.91 15.87 26.53
C THR A 236 -4.43 16.14 26.29
N ILE A 237 -4.13 16.94 25.26
CA ILE A 237 -2.75 17.37 24.97
C ILE A 237 -2.15 18.19 26.12
N THR A 238 -2.97 19.00 26.81
CA THR A 238 -2.53 19.79 27.97
C THR A 238 -2.12 18.89 29.14
N GLU A 239 -2.88 17.82 29.38
CA GLU A 239 -2.55 16.83 30.40
C GLU A 239 -1.27 16.05 30.05
N ALA A 240 -1.15 15.62 28.79
CA ALA A 240 0.06 14.96 28.29
C ALA A 240 1.28 15.88 28.47
N GLU A 241 1.17 17.16 28.11
CA GLU A 241 2.24 18.13 28.31
C GLU A 241 2.65 18.27 29.78
N ARG A 242 1.68 18.31 30.71
CA ARG A 242 1.93 18.39 32.16
C ARG A 242 2.75 17.18 32.62
N LEU A 243 2.36 15.98 32.20
CA LEU A 243 3.05 14.74 32.56
C LEU A 243 4.44 14.65 31.93
N PHE A 244 4.62 15.06 30.66
CA PHE A 244 5.94 15.13 30.04
C PHE A 244 6.85 16.18 30.69
N LYS A 245 6.31 17.32 31.14
CA LYS A 245 7.07 18.30 31.93
C LYS A 245 7.52 17.72 33.26
N GLN A 246 6.66 16.92 33.91
CA GLN A 246 7.03 16.18 35.11
C GLN A 246 8.15 15.16 34.82
N ALA A 247 8.00 14.35 33.76
CA ALA A 247 9.01 13.41 33.31
C ALA A 247 10.37 14.09 33.04
N LEU A 248 10.36 15.27 32.40
CA LEU A 248 11.58 16.03 32.11
C LEU A 248 12.28 16.51 33.39
N ARG A 249 11.50 16.95 34.39
CA ARG A 249 12.06 17.38 35.69
C ARG A 249 12.70 16.20 36.42
N SER A 250 11.99 15.09 36.49
CA SER A 250 12.46 13.82 37.06
C SER A 250 13.74 13.34 36.37
N GLY A 251 13.76 13.23 35.05
CA GLY A 251 14.93 12.74 34.30
C GLY A 251 16.17 13.64 34.43
N LYS A 252 16.00 14.97 34.52
CA LYS A 252 17.12 15.89 34.77
C LYS A 252 17.70 15.76 36.17
N ARG A 253 16.90 15.41 37.18
CA ARG A 253 17.38 15.15 38.55
C ARG A 253 18.11 13.83 38.61
N GLU A 254 17.57 12.77 38.01
CA GLU A 254 18.24 11.48 37.86
C GLU A 254 19.62 11.62 37.22
N GLN A 255 19.74 12.45 36.17
CA GLN A 255 21.03 12.73 35.51
C GLN A 255 22.03 13.48 36.40
N ARG A 256 21.58 14.35 37.32
CA ARG A 256 22.46 15.12 38.22
C ARG A 256 22.96 14.30 39.41
N VAL A 257 22.18 13.32 39.85
CA VAL A 257 22.48 12.47 41.01
C VAL A 257 23.40 11.31 40.64
N GLN A 258 23.52 10.97 39.35
CA GLN A 258 24.43 9.91 38.88
C GLN A 258 25.89 10.40 38.81
N ASP A 259 26.73 9.87 39.70
CA ASP A 259 28.19 9.94 39.56
C ASP A 259 28.64 9.16 38.31
N PRO A 260 29.54 9.72 37.46
CA PRO A 260 30.01 9.07 36.24
C PRO A 260 30.64 7.68 36.45
N VAL A 261 31.15 7.43 37.66
CA VAL A 261 31.86 6.19 38.04
C VAL A 261 30.91 5.12 38.60
N THR A 262 29.73 5.50 39.11
CA THR A 262 28.79 4.60 39.82
C THR A 262 27.44 4.47 39.12
N SER A 263 27.26 5.07 37.94
CA SER A 263 25.98 5.03 37.23
C SER A 263 25.61 3.61 36.79
N LEU A 264 24.63 3.03 37.49
CA LEU A 264 24.03 1.72 37.18
C LEU A 264 23.25 1.69 35.86
N ARG A 265 22.93 2.87 35.29
CA ARG A 265 22.18 2.98 34.04
C ARG A 265 23.11 3.45 32.89
N PRO A 266 23.04 2.81 31.70
CA PRO A 266 23.82 3.26 30.55
C PRO A 266 23.50 4.71 30.18
N LEU A 267 24.53 5.53 29.95
CA LEU A 267 24.37 6.95 29.57
C LEU A 267 23.48 7.12 28.32
N THR A 268 23.59 6.22 27.35
CA THR A 268 22.78 6.19 26.13
C THR A 268 21.28 6.06 26.41
N LEU A 269 20.90 5.29 27.44
CA LEU A 269 19.50 5.07 27.81
C LEU A 269 18.86 6.34 28.38
N ASN A 270 19.59 7.05 29.23
CA ASN A 270 19.16 8.34 29.77
C ASN A 270 19.01 9.40 28.68
N ILE A 271 19.89 9.39 27.67
CA ILE A 271 19.80 10.29 26.52
C ILE A 271 18.56 9.96 25.67
N ASN A 272 18.30 8.68 25.35
CA ASN A 272 17.12 8.28 24.57
C ASN A 272 15.82 8.73 25.23
N LEU A 273 15.68 8.50 26.54
CA LEU A 273 14.51 8.94 27.31
C LEU A 273 14.36 10.46 27.30
N LEU A 274 15.45 11.20 27.51
CA LEU A 274 15.44 12.65 27.52
C LEU A 274 15.04 13.24 26.16
N VAL A 275 15.58 12.70 25.07
CA VAL A 275 15.27 13.12 23.70
C VAL A 275 13.82 12.80 23.38
N TYR A 276 13.32 11.63 23.78
CA TYR A 276 11.92 11.25 23.63
C TYR A 276 10.99 12.27 24.31
N ILE A 277 11.24 12.59 25.59
CA ILE A 277 10.44 13.55 26.37
C ILE A 277 10.45 14.93 25.71
N LYS A 278 11.64 15.45 25.38
CA LYS A 278 11.78 16.78 24.75
C LYS A 278 11.06 16.82 23.38
N ARG A 279 11.13 15.75 22.58
CA ARG A 279 10.41 15.66 21.30
C ARG A 279 8.90 15.67 21.52
N ARG A 280 8.37 14.85 22.45
CA ARG A 280 6.94 14.82 22.75
C ARG A 280 6.42 16.16 23.30
N LEU A 281 7.22 16.88 24.08
CA LEU A 281 6.91 18.25 24.50
C LEU A 281 6.83 19.22 23.32
N ALA A 282 7.74 19.13 22.34
CA ALA A 282 7.67 19.95 21.13
C ALA A 282 6.40 19.64 20.32
N MET A 283 6.01 18.37 20.24
CA MET A 283 4.74 17.95 19.60
C MET A 283 3.51 18.48 20.36
N CYS A 284 3.52 18.46 21.70
CA CYS A 284 2.48 19.08 22.52
C CYS A 284 2.38 20.59 22.26
N ALA A 285 3.51 21.31 22.26
CA ALA A 285 3.55 22.74 21.97
C ALA A 285 2.94 23.07 20.60
N ARG A 286 3.27 22.27 19.57
CA ARG A 286 2.67 22.39 18.23
C ARG A 286 1.16 22.18 18.27
N LYS A 287 0.69 21.11 18.90
CA LYS A 287 -0.75 20.79 19.00
C LYS A 287 -1.55 21.83 19.81
N LEU A 288 -0.89 22.52 20.74
CA LEU A 288 -1.46 23.62 21.54
C LEU A 288 -1.33 24.99 20.86
N GLY A 289 -0.94 25.05 19.58
CA GLY A 289 -0.83 26.31 18.82
C GLY A 289 0.42 27.14 19.12
N ARG A 290 1.32 26.69 19.99
CA ARG A 290 2.60 27.35 20.30
C ARG A 290 3.67 26.95 19.27
N ILE A 291 3.39 27.22 17.99
CA ILE A 291 4.18 26.70 16.86
C ILE A 291 5.63 27.21 16.89
N LYS A 292 5.85 28.50 17.20
CA LYS A 292 7.20 29.08 17.32
C LYS A 292 8.05 28.41 18.40
N GLU A 293 7.43 28.05 19.52
CA GLU A 293 8.09 27.31 20.61
C GLU A 293 8.46 25.90 20.14
N ALA A 294 7.52 25.19 19.50
CA ALA A 294 7.76 23.86 18.95
C ALA A 294 8.94 23.85 17.96
N VAL A 295 8.99 24.80 17.02
CA VAL A 295 10.10 24.96 16.07
C VAL A 295 11.43 25.17 16.79
N LYS A 296 11.47 26.04 17.81
CA LYS A 296 12.68 26.26 18.61
C LYS A 296 13.13 24.96 19.29
N MET A 297 12.22 24.26 19.97
CA MET A 297 12.53 23.00 20.64
C MET A 297 13.05 21.93 19.70
N MET A 298 12.48 21.80 18.49
CA MET A 298 12.93 20.85 17.48
C MET A 298 14.32 21.19 16.93
N ARG A 299 14.60 22.47 16.67
CA ARG A 299 15.94 22.95 16.24
C ARG A 299 16.99 22.70 17.31
N ASP A 300 16.67 23.02 18.57
CA ASP A 300 17.57 22.80 19.71
C ASP A 300 17.88 21.30 19.86
N LEU A 301 16.88 20.43 19.76
CA LEU A 301 17.06 18.98 19.80
C LEU A 301 17.98 18.45 18.69
N MET A 302 17.76 18.88 17.45
CA MET A 302 18.57 18.47 16.31
C MET A 302 20.03 18.95 16.42
N LYS A 303 20.25 20.09 17.08
CA LYS A 303 21.59 20.63 17.35
C LYS A 303 22.30 19.92 18.50
N GLU A 304 21.57 19.63 19.58
CA GLU A 304 22.10 18.98 20.79
C GLU A 304 22.40 17.49 20.54
N PHE A 305 21.60 16.82 19.70
CA PHE A 305 21.69 15.37 19.46
C PHE A 305 21.72 15.00 17.96
N PRO A 306 22.73 15.46 17.18
CA PRO A 306 22.76 15.25 15.74
C PRO A 306 22.85 13.77 15.31
N LEU A 307 23.39 12.90 16.17
CA LEU A 307 23.55 11.46 15.91
C LEU A 307 22.27 10.65 16.19
N LEU A 308 21.26 11.22 16.84
CA LEU A 308 19.97 10.58 17.13
C LEU A 308 18.96 10.75 15.99
N GLY A 309 19.41 10.45 14.77
CA GLY A 309 18.59 10.49 13.55
C GLY A 309 17.38 9.54 13.59
N MET A 310 17.35 8.57 14.51
CA MET A 310 16.30 7.54 14.63
C MET A 310 14.88 8.10 14.78
N LEU A 311 14.71 9.31 15.33
CA LEU A 311 13.39 9.91 15.56
C LEU A 311 12.91 10.83 14.43
N ASN A 312 13.73 11.03 13.39
CA ASN A 312 13.42 11.86 12.23
C ASN A 312 12.77 13.22 12.57
N ILE A 313 13.32 13.91 13.60
CA ILE A 313 12.76 15.18 14.14
C ILE A 313 12.62 16.26 13.05
N HIS A 314 13.44 16.20 12.00
CA HIS A 314 13.36 17.09 10.84
C HIS A 314 11.98 17.05 10.16
N GLU A 315 11.27 15.92 10.16
CA GLU A 315 9.91 15.84 9.61
C GLU A 315 8.89 16.59 10.46
N ASN A 316 9.01 16.53 11.79
CA ASN A 316 8.22 17.38 12.68
C ASN A 316 8.51 18.87 12.45
N LEU A 317 9.78 19.21 12.24
CA LEU A 317 10.20 20.58 11.97
C LEU A 317 9.65 21.10 10.65
N LEU A 318 9.67 20.30 9.58
CA LEU A 318 9.09 20.65 8.27
C LEU A 318 7.61 21.00 8.39
N GLU A 319 6.83 20.15 9.07
CA GLU A 319 5.40 20.38 9.29
C GLU A 319 5.16 21.68 10.08
N ALA A 320 5.89 21.90 11.18
CA ALA A 320 5.73 23.10 12.00
C ALA A 320 6.14 24.40 11.27
N LEU A 321 7.16 24.32 10.40
CA LEU A 321 7.58 25.46 9.57
C LEU A 321 6.58 25.78 8.45
N LEU A 322 5.98 24.75 7.84
CA LEU A 322 4.88 24.93 6.87
C LEU A 322 3.67 25.59 7.54
N GLU A 323 3.36 25.22 8.78
CA GLU A 323 2.28 25.84 9.54
C GLU A 323 2.55 27.33 9.80
N LEU A 324 3.80 27.70 10.09
CA LEU A 324 4.23 29.11 10.18
C LEU A 324 4.33 29.82 8.82
N GLN A 325 4.17 29.10 7.71
CA GLN A 325 4.42 29.59 6.35
C GLN A 325 5.86 30.12 6.16
N ALA A 326 6.80 29.59 6.95
CA ALA A 326 8.21 29.95 6.89
C ALA A 326 8.90 29.20 5.73
N TYR A 327 8.44 29.40 4.49
CA TYR A 327 8.84 28.60 3.32
C TYR A 327 10.34 28.64 3.02
N ALA A 328 11.01 29.76 3.32
CA ALA A 328 12.47 29.86 3.19
C ALA A 328 13.19 28.92 4.17
N ASP A 329 12.70 28.80 5.41
CA ASP A 329 13.23 27.88 6.40
C ASP A 329 12.93 26.42 6.03
N VAL A 330 11.75 26.14 5.45
CA VAL A 330 11.41 24.81 4.91
C VAL A 330 12.41 24.42 3.82
N GLN A 331 12.69 25.33 2.87
CA GLN A 331 13.67 25.11 1.82
C GLN A 331 15.08 24.87 2.39
N ALA A 332 15.48 25.60 3.44
CA ALA A 332 16.78 25.42 4.10
C ALA A 332 16.92 24.05 4.79
N VAL A 333 15.82 23.51 5.34
CA VAL A 333 15.81 22.14 5.87
C VAL A 333 15.90 21.13 4.74
N LEU A 334 15.09 21.27 3.69
CA LEU A 334 15.07 20.34 2.54
C LEU A 334 16.41 20.29 1.79
N ALA A 335 17.12 21.40 1.66
CA ALA A 335 18.42 21.46 0.99
C ALA A 335 19.46 20.50 1.62
N LYS A 336 19.34 20.22 2.92
CA LYS A 336 20.20 19.24 3.60
C LYS A 336 19.91 17.80 3.20
N TYR A 337 18.76 17.55 2.59
CA TYR A 337 18.28 16.25 2.15
C TYR A 337 18.15 16.19 0.62
N ASP A 338 18.78 17.09 -0.14
CA ASP A 338 18.75 17.03 -1.61
C ASP A 338 19.64 15.90 -2.14
N ASP A 339 20.73 15.55 -1.44
CA ASP A 339 21.62 14.44 -1.79
C ASP A 339 20.85 13.11 -1.89
N ILE A 340 21.09 12.36 -2.96
CA ILE A 340 20.50 11.04 -3.23
C ILE A 340 20.94 10.02 -2.18
N SER A 341 22.13 10.18 -1.59
CA SER A 341 22.67 9.28 -0.57
C SER A 341 21.87 9.31 0.75
N LEU A 342 21.11 10.38 0.99
CA LEU A 342 20.35 10.57 2.22
C LEU A 342 18.97 9.90 2.15
N PRO A 343 18.50 9.32 3.27
CA PRO A 343 17.23 8.62 3.29
C PRO A 343 16.08 9.59 2.97
N LYS A 344 15.33 9.30 1.91
CA LYS A 344 14.12 10.02 1.56
C LYS A 344 12.90 9.49 2.33
N SER A 345 11.88 10.33 2.42
CA SER A 345 10.55 10.02 2.95
C SER A 345 9.49 10.78 2.15
N ALA A 346 8.22 10.40 2.31
CA ALA A 346 7.11 11.11 1.69
C ALA A 346 7.12 12.59 2.12
N THR A 347 7.43 12.86 3.39
CA THR A 347 7.58 14.22 3.93
C THR A 347 8.61 15.03 3.16
N ILE A 348 9.79 14.48 2.88
CA ILE A 348 10.84 15.19 2.13
C ILE A 348 10.40 15.42 0.67
N CYS A 349 10.00 14.37 -0.05
CA CYS A 349 9.73 14.46 -1.47
C CYS A 349 8.49 15.32 -1.78
N TYR A 350 7.38 15.09 -1.08
CA TYR A 350 6.15 15.84 -1.32
C TYR A 350 6.21 17.27 -0.79
N THR A 351 6.96 17.56 0.28
CA THR A 351 7.15 18.96 0.71
C THR A 351 8.01 19.74 -0.28
N SER A 352 9.04 19.12 -0.86
CA SER A 352 9.79 19.73 -1.97
C SER A 352 8.90 20.00 -3.19
N ALA A 353 8.03 19.06 -3.54
CA ALA A 353 7.04 19.22 -4.60
C ALA A 353 6.06 20.37 -4.28
N LEU A 354 5.55 20.46 -3.05
CA LEU A 354 4.66 21.53 -2.60
C LEU A 354 5.30 22.92 -2.74
N LEU A 355 6.55 23.09 -2.32
CA LEU A 355 7.22 24.40 -2.42
C LEU A 355 7.37 24.87 -3.87
N LYS A 356 7.72 23.95 -4.78
CA LYS A 356 7.86 24.24 -6.21
C LYS A 356 6.50 24.45 -6.87
N ALA A 357 5.50 23.63 -6.54
CA ALA A 357 4.13 23.79 -7.00
C ALA A 357 3.58 25.16 -6.58
N ARG A 358 3.75 25.56 -5.32
CA ARG A 358 3.33 26.86 -4.80
C ARG A 358 3.92 28.02 -5.61
N ALA A 359 5.16 27.92 -6.10
CA ALA A 359 5.80 29.00 -6.84
C ALA A 359 5.18 29.27 -8.23
N VAL A 360 4.38 28.33 -8.78
CA VAL A 360 3.85 28.41 -10.16
C VAL A 360 2.34 28.22 -10.26
N SER A 361 1.72 27.61 -9.25
CA SER A 361 0.35 27.08 -9.32
C SER A 361 -0.74 28.13 -9.52
N GLU A 362 -0.60 29.33 -8.95
CA GLU A 362 -1.57 30.43 -9.11
C GLU A 362 -1.79 30.82 -10.58
N LYS A 363 -0.76 30.67 -11.43
CA LYS A 363 -0.78 31.04 -12.85
C LYS A 363 -0.84 29.83 -13.77
N PHE A 364 -0.86 28.62 -13.20
CA PHE A 364 -0.81 27.40 -13.97
C PHE A 364 -2.18 27.11 -14.61
N SER A 365 -2.20 26.96 -15.92
CA SER A 365 -3.36 26.51 -16.69
C SER A 365 -2.93 25.35 -17.60
N PRO A 366 -3.58 24.17 -17.49
CA PRO A 366 -3.28 23.04 -18.37
C PRO A 366 -3.44 23.37 -19.85
N GLU A 367 -4.48 24.14 -20.20
CA GLU A 367 -4.72 24.57 -21.58
C GLU A 367 -3.62 25.50 -22.09
N ALA A 368 -3.20 26.47 -21.27
CA ALA A 368 -2.11 27.37 -21.64
C ALA A 368 -0.80 26.60 -21.80
N ALA A 369 -0.49 25.71 -20.87
CA ALA A 369 0.70 24.86 -20.90
C ALA A 369 0.72 23.95 -22.14
N SER A 370 -0.43 23.43 -22.58
CA SER A 370 -0.52 22.61 -23.80
C SER A 370 -0.17 23.37 -25.08
N ARG A 371 -0.48 24.68 -25.14
CA ARG A 371 -0.24 25.52 -26.33
C ARG A 371 1.17 26.09 -26.37
N ARG A 372 1.68 26.58 -25.23
CA ARG A 372 2.97 27.29 -25.14
C ARG A 372 4.13 26.44 -24.59
N GLY A 373 3.84 25.23 -24.11
CA GLY A 373 4.77 24.43 -23.31
C GLY A 373 4.90 24.93 -21.87
N LEU A 374 5.60 24.14 -21.04
CA LEU A 374 5.90 24.49 -19.66
C LEU A 374 7.08 25.47 -19.62
N SER A 375 6.98 26.51 -18.79
CA SER A 375 8.12 27.33 -18.41
C SER A 375 9.11 26.51 -17.58
N THR A 376 10.35 26.98 -17.42
CA THR A 376 11.36 26.31 -16.60
C THR A 376 10.90 26.09 -15.16
N ALA A 377 10.20 27.07 -14.57
CA ALA A 377 9.67 26.93 -13.22
C ALA A 377 8.54 25.90 -13.14
N GLU A 378 7.63 25.88 -14.13
CA GLU A 378 6.55 24.89 -14.22
C GLU A 378 7.13 23.49 -14.43
N MET A 379 8.14 23.33 -15.30
CA MET A 379 8.84 22.07 -15.52
C MET A 379 9.47 21.56 -14.22
N ASN A 380 10.18 22.42 -13.48
CA ASN A 380 10.79 22.05 -12.19
C ASN A 380 9.75 21.60 -11.15
N ALA A 381 8.55 22.19 -11.14
CA ALA A 381 7.45 21.78 -10.28
C ALA A 381 6.89 20.42 -10.69
N VAL A 382 6.64 20.22 -11.99
CA VAL A 382 6.18 18.93 -12.55
C VAL A 382 7.18 17.82 -12.25
N GLU A 383 8.48 18.05 -12.46
CA GLU A 383 9.52 17.07 -12.13
C GLU A 383 9.57 16.73 -10.64
N ALA A 384 9.36 17.72 -9.76
CA ALA A 384 9.34 17.46 -8.33
C ALA A 384 8.12 16.64 -7.90
N ILE A 385 6.96 16.89 -8.53
CA ILE A 385 5.78 16.03 -8.36
C ILE A 385 6.08 14.63 -8.89
N HIS A 386 6.73 14.52 -10.05
CA HIS A 386 7.08 13.22 -10.62
C HIS A 386 7.94 12.39 -9.65
N ARG A 387 8.97 13.01 -9.09
CA ARG A 387 9.84 12.41 -8.06
C ARG A 387 9.06 12.00 -6.81
N ALA A 388 8.12 12.83 -6.37
CA ALA A 388 7.32 12.54 -5.18
C ALA A 388 6.36 11.36 -5.42
N VAL A 389 5.70 11.32 -6.58
CA VAL A 389 4.80 10.23 -6.98
C VAL A 389 5.55 8.94 -7.22
N GLU A 390 6.73 8.99 -7.83
CA GLU A 390 7.60 7.82 -7.99
C GLU A 390 8.10 7.28 -6.63
N PHE A 391 8.41 8.19 -5.70
CA PHE A 391 8.80 7.80 -4.36
C PHE A 391 7.66 7.08 -3.64
N ASN A 392 6.46 7.65 -3.61
CA ASN A 392 5.28 7.05 -2.98
C ASN A 392 3.99 7.41 -3.77
N PRO A 393 3.42 6.50 -4.58
CA PRO A 393 2.26 6.76 -5.43
C PRO A 393 0.93 6.68 -4.69
N HIS A 394 0.93 6.32 -3.39
CA HIS A 394 -0.29 6.23 -2.58
C HIS A 394 -0.76 7.64 -2.15
N VAL A 395 0.17 8.57 -1.93
CA VAL A 395 -0.08 9.92 -1.41
C VAL A 395 -1.09 10.76 -2.24
N PRO A 396 -1.03 10.82 -3.58
CA PRO A 396 -1.86 11.74 -4.36
C PRO A 396 -3.35 11.55 -4.13
N LYS A 397 -3.81 10.30 -3.98
CA LYS A 397 -5.23 10.00 -3.74
C LYS A 397 -5.74 10.56 -2.42
N TYR A 398 -4.91 10.60 -1.39
CA TYR A 398 -5.28 11.24 -0.12
C TYR A 398 -5.22 12.76 -0.22
N LEU A 399 -4.20 13.31 -0.87
CA LEU A 399 -4.09 14.77 -1.05
C LEU A 399 -5.24 15.35 -1.88
N LEU A 400 -5.70 14.59 -2.89
CA LEU A 400 -6.83 14.94 -3.74
C LEU A 400 -8.18 14.54 -3.16
N GLU A 401 -8.21 14.00 -1.94
CA GLU A 401 -9.41 13.56 -1.23
C GLU A 401 -10.25 12.53 -2.03
N MET A 402 -9.61 11.80 -2.94
CA MET A 402 -10.18 10.68 -3.69
C MET A 402 -10.25 9.40 -2.84
N LYS A 403 -9.53 9.37 -1.72
CA LYS A 403 -9.53 8.30 -0.74
C LYS A 403 -9.70 8.89 0.67
N SER A 404 -10.56 8.26 1.46
CA SER A 404 -10.82 8.69 2.83
C SER A 404 -9.56 8.61 3.70
N LEU A 405 -9.34 9.67 4.48
CA LEU A 405 -8.23 9.77 5.41
C LEU A 405 -8.63 9.18 6.77
N ILE A 406 -7.73 8.43 7.40
CA ILE A 406 -7.87 7.86 8.75
C ILE A 406 -6.79 8.43 9.68
N LEU A 407 -6.85 8.11 10.98
CA LEU A 407 -5.72 8.41 11.87
C LEU A 407 -4.48 7.62 11.41
N PRO A 408 -3.29 8.26 11.39
CA PRO A 408 -2.08 7.58 10.95
C PRO A 408 -1.62 6.56 12.01
N PRO A 409 -0.99 5.45 11.60
CA PRO A 409 -0.41 4.47 12.53
C PRO A 409 0.79 5.05 13.30
N GLU A 410 1.23 4.35 14.34
CA GLU A 410 2.45 4.68 15.08
C GLU A 410 3.72 4.29 14.32
N HIS A 411 3.60 3.34 13.38
CA HIS A 411 4.66 2.93 12.48
C HIS A 411 4.20 2.98 11.01
N ILE A 412 5.15 3.24 10.13
CA ILE A 412 4.94 3.39 8.70
C ILE A 412 5.89 2.50 7.92
N LEU A 413 5.39 1.96 6.83
CA LEU A 413 6.20 1.40 5.77
C LEU A 413 6.60 2.52 4.81
N LYS A 414 7.91 2.77 4.68
CA LYS A 414 8.41 3.74 3.70
C LYS A 414 7.95 3.35 2.30
N ARG A 415 7.44 4.33 1.56
CA ARG A 415 6.84 4.20 0.23
C ARG A 415 5.50 3.46 0.19
N GLY A 416 5.02 2.97 1.33
CA GLY A 416 3.75 2.29 1.46
C GLY A 416 2.55 3.23 1.69
N ASP A 417 1.38 2.62 1.80
CA ASP A 417 0.12 3.28 2.07
C ASP A 417 0.10 3.90 3.48
N SER A 418 0.72 3.25 4.46
CA SER A 418 0.82 3.77 5.83
C SER A 418 1.60 5.08 5.92
N GLU A 419 2.73 5.20 5.20
CA GLU A 419 3.46 6.48 5.09
C GLU A 419 2.62 7.54 4.37
N ALA A 420 1.83 7.15 3.37
CA ALA A 420 0.99 8.09 2.63
C ALA A 420 -0.14 8.67 3.48
N VAL A 421 -0.80 7.84 4.30
CA VAL A 421 -1.75 8.29 5.32
C VAL A 421 -1.06 9.24 6.29
N ALA A 422 0.11 8.87 6.82
CA ALA A 422 0.86 9.71 7.76
C ALA A 422 1.22 11.07 7.16
N TYR A 423 1.71 11.11 5.93
CA TYR A 423 2.02 12.37 5.26
C TYR A 423 0.76 13.23 5.04
N ALA A 424 -0.26 12.67 4.37
CA ALA A 424 -1.46 13.40 3.98
C ALA A 424 -2.23 13.93 5.20
N PHE A 425 -2.26 13.18 6.31
CA PHE A 425 -2.94 13.60 7.54
C PHE A 425 -2.45 14.94 8.08
N PHE A 426 -1.15 15.20 8.00
CA PHE A 426 -0.56 16.45 8.48
C PHE A 426 -0.37 17.50 7.40
N HIS A 427 -0.26 17.11 6.12
CA HIS A 427 0.15 18.02 5.05
C HIS A 427 -0.97 18.43 4.09
N LEU A 428 -2.12 17.75 4.07
CA LEU A 428 -3.23 18.12 3.19
C LEU A 428 -3.63 19.60 3.31
N GLN A 429 -3.68 20.13 4.53
CA GLN A 429 -4.02 21.54 4.76
C GLN A 429 -2.97 22.50 4.20
N HIS A 430 -1.70 22.11 4.22
CA HIS A 430 -0.61 22.91 3.62
C HIS A 430 -0.72 22.94 2.09
N TRP A 431 -1.13 21.83 1.47
CA TRP A 431 -1.43 21.76 0.04
C TRP A 431 -2.67 22.59 -0.33
N LYS A 432 -3.74 22.51 0.45
CA LYS A 432 -4.96 23.32 0.25
C LYS A 432 -4.70 24.82 0.35
N ARG A 433 -3.79 25.23 1.24
CA ARG A 433 -3.39 26.63 1.42
C ARG A 433 -2.62 27.19 0.22
N ALA A 434 -1.90 26.35 -0.52
CA ALA A 434 -1.20 26.77 -1.74
C ALA A 434 -2.17 26.72 -2.94
N GLU A 435 -2.72 27.88 -3.30
CA GLU A 435 -3.74 27.99 -4.36
C GLU A 435 -3.28 27.35 -5.67
N GLY A 436 -4.10 26.44 -6.21
CA GLY A 436 -3.80 25.70 -7.44
C GLY A 436 -2.80 24.55 -7.31
N ALA A 437 -2.12 24.36 -6.17
CA ALA A 437 -1.12 23.29 -6.02
C ALA A 437 -1.74 21.89 -6.15
N LEU A 438 -2.93 21.68 -5.57
CA LEU A 438 -3.69 20.43 -5.73
C LEU A 438 -4.18 20.23 -7.17
N ASN A 439 -4.54 21.30 -7.89
CA ASN A 439 -4.91 21.21 -9.30
C ASN A 439 -3.70 20.81 -10.17
N LEU A 440 -2.53 21.40 -9.92
CA LEU A 440 -1.29 21.00 -10.58
C LEU A 440 -0.95 19.53 -10.29
N LEU A 441 -1.09 19.08 -9.03
CA LEU A 441 -0.94 17.68 -8.67
C LEU A 441 -1.92 16.80 -9.46
N HIS A 442 -3.22 17.16 -9.47
CA HIS A 442 -4.27 16.43 -10.18
C HIS A 442 -3.95 16.25 -11.68
N CYS A 443 -3.49 17.31 -12.35
CA CYS A 443 -3.17 17.26 -13.77
C CYS A 443 -1.92 16.44 -14.12
N THR A 444 -1.04 16.17 -13.14
CA THR A 444 0.28 15.60 -13.40
C THR A 444 0.45 14.18 -12.87
N TRP A 445 -0.13 13.87 -11.71
CA TRP A 445 0.16 12.62 -10.99
C TRP A 445 -0.22 11.34 -11.77
N GLU A 446 -1.34 11.32 -12.49
CA GLU A 446 -1.73 10.16 -13.30
C GLU A 446 -0.79 9.97 -14.49
N GLY A 447 -0.39 11.08 -15.11
CA GLY A 447 0.60 11.07 -16.19
C GLY A 447 1.93 10.52 -15.69
N THR A 448 2.40 10.97 -14.52
CA THR A 448 3.57 10.40 -13.87
C THR A 448 3.40 8.90 -13.65
N PHE A 449 2.29 8.50 -13.04
CA PHE A 449 2.03 7.10 -12.67
C PHE A 449 2.06 6.16 -13.88
N ARG A 450 1.59 6.62 -15.05
CA ARG A 450 1.65 5.87 -16.32
C ARG A 450 3.06 5.79 -16.93
N ILE A 451 3.95 6.72 -16.59
CA ILE A 451 5.33 6.78 -17.10
C ILE A 451 6.29 5.97 -16.23
N ILE A 452 5.94 5.69 -14.96
CA ILE A 452 6.78 4.84 -14.10
C ILE A 452 6.87 3.44 -14.74
N PRO A 453 8.08 2.88 -14.94
CA PRO A 453 8.24 1.60 -15.62
C PRO A 453 7.43 0.51 -14.94
N TYR A 454 6.69 -0.26 -15.73
CA TYR A 454 6.00 -1.47 -15.27
C TYR A 454 6.84 -2.73 -15.64
N PRO A 455 7.03 -3.68 -14.70
CA PRO A 455 6.68 -3.58 -13.28
C PRO A 455 7.54 -2.50 -12.58
N LEU A 456 7.04 -1.94 -11.47
CA LEU A 456 7.74 -0.93 -10.62
C LEU A 456 9.08 -1.43 -10.02
N GLU A 457 9.57 -2.57 -10.51
CA GLU A 457 10.82 -3.23 -10.18
C GLU A 457 12.05 -2.60 -10.86
N LYS A 458 11.87 -1.60 -11.72
CA LYS A 458 12.96 -0.88 -12.40
C LYS A 458 12.95 0.62 -12.10
N GLY A 459 12.51 1.02 -10.89
CA GLY A 459 12.37 2.43 -10.48
C GLY A 459 13.47 3.34 -11.05
N HIS A 460 13.09 4.51 -11.54
CA HIS A 460 13.95 5.39 -12.31
C HIS A 460 14.91 6.17 -11.39
N LEU A 461 14.42 6.59 -10.23
CA LEU A 461 15.12 7.37 -9.22
C LEU A 461 15.19 6.68 -7.85
N PHE A 462 14.36 5.66 -7.63
CA PHE A 462 14.29 4.92 -6.37
C PHE A 462 14.36 3.42 -6.60
N TYR A 463 14.77 2.69 -5.56
CA TYR A 463 14.83 1.23 -5.59
C TYR A 463 13.47 0.59 -5.96
N PRO A 464 13.47 -0.67 -6.40
CA PRO A 464 12.24 -1.46 -6.62
C PRO A 464 11.30 -1.48 -5.40
N TYR A 465 9.99 -1.58 -5.63
CA TYR A 465 9.03 -1.84 -4.55
C TYR A 465 9.18 -3.29 -4.04
N PRO A 466 9.35 -3.52 -2.73
CA PRO A 466 9.40 -4.87 -2.19
C PRO A 466 8.08 -5.63 -2.42
N GLY A 467 8.16 -6.91 -2.74
CA GLY A 467 6.98 -7.75 -2.96
C GLY A 467 6.06 -7.93 -1.74
N CYS A 468 6.57 -7.65 -0.52
CA CYS A 468 5.84 -7.69 0.74
C CYS A 468 5.08 -6.41 1.10
N THR A 469 5.16 -5.35 0.29
CA THR A 469 4.64 -4.01 0.63
C THR A 469 3.16 -4.05 1.03
N GLU A 470 2.34 -4.74 0.25
CA GLU A 470 0.90 -4.88 0.51
C GLU A 470 0.61 -5.59 1.84
N THR A 471 1.31 -6.69 2.12
CA THR A 471 1.11 -7.46 3.36
C THR A 471 1.51 -6.63 4.58
N ALA A 472 2.66 -5.96 4.52
CA ALA A 472 3.13 -5.11 5.62
C ALA A 472 2.18 -3.94 5.90
N ASP A 473 1.67 -3.25 4.87
CA ASP A 473 0.68 -2.19 5.07
C ASP A 473 -0.66 -2.71 5.60
N ARG A 474 -1.09 -3.93 5.21
CA ARG A 474 -2.30 -4.58 5.76
C ARG A 474 -2.17 -4.90 7.24
N GLU A 475 -0.97 -5.19 7.73
CA GLU A 475 -0.74 -5.43 9.16
C GLU A 475 -0.68 -4.12 9.96
N LEU A 476 -0.18 -3.03 9.35
CA LEU A 476 -0.08 -1.72 10.00
C LEU A 476 -1.40 -0.95 10.04
N LEU A 477 -2.20 -1.02 8.97
CA LEU A 477 -3.42 -0.23 8.82
C LEU A 477 -4.65 -0.98 9.34
N PRO A 478 -5.62 -0.28 9.97
CA PRO A 478 -6.80 -0.91 10.54
C PRO A 478 -7.70 -1.52 9.46
N THR A 479 -8.45 -2.56 9.82
CA THR A 479 -9.28 -3.35 8.89
C THR A 479 -10.41 -2.57 8.21
N PHE A 480 -10.83 -1.43 8.79
CA PHE A 480 -11.81 -0.54 8.17
C PHE A 480 -11.21 0.40 7.11
N HIS A 481 -9.90 0.32 6.89
CA HIS A 481 -9.19 1.05 5.86
C HIS A 481 -8.87 0.14 4.68
N GLU A 482 -9.33 0.52 3.49
CA GLU A 482 -9.02 -0.22 2.27
C GLU A 482 -7.59 0.10 1.83
N VAL A 483 -6.66 -0.85 2.03
CA VAL A 483 -5.26 -0.68 1.64
C VAL A 483 -5.15 -0.54 0.13
N SER A 484 -4.47 0.52 -0.31
CA SER A 484 -4.15 0.72 -1.72
C SER A 484 -2.96 -0.13 -2.12
N VAL A 485 -3.08 -0.84 -3.23
CA VAL A 485 -2.05 -1.73 -3.73
C VAL A 485 -1.35 -1.10 -4.92
N TYR A 486 -0.05 -0.84 -4.78
CA TYR A 486 0.81 -0.36 -5.85
C TYR A 486 2.10 -1.20 -5.90
N PRO A 487 2.56 -1.62 -7.10
CA PRO A 487 1.85 -1.52 -8.38
C PRO A 487 0.58 -2.37 -8.37
N LYS A 488 -0.47 -1.91 -9.06
CA LYS A 488 -1.60 -2.78 -9.34
C LYS A 488 -1.09 -3.93 -10.21
N LYS A 489 -1.13 -5.15 -9.67
CA LYS A 489 -0.88 -6.38 -10.44
C LYS A 489 -2.08 -6.62 -11.34
N GLU A 490 -2.17 -5.92 -12.46
CA GLU A 490 -3.16 -6.27 -13.48
C GLU A 490 -2.65 -7.49 -14.23
N LEU A 491 -3.40 -8.58 -14.15
CA LEU A 491 -3.17 -9.75 -14.99
C LEU A 491 -3.28 -9.27 -16.45
N PRO A 492 -2.24 -9.46 -17.28
CA PRO A 492 -2.32 -9.12 -18.69
C PRO A 492 -3.58 -9.74 -19.31
N PHE A 493 -4.32 -8.97 -20.09
CA PHE A 493 -5.54 -9.43 -20.75
C PHE A 493 -5.34 -10.79 -21.44
N PHE A 494 -4.17 -11.02 -22.04
CA PHE A 494 -3.85 -12.27 -22.71
C PHE A 494 -3.89 -13.51 -21.80
N ILE A 495 -3.52 -13.37 -20.52
CA ILE A 495 -3.61 -14.48 -19.56
C ILE A 495 -5.08 -14.81 -19.28
N LEU A 496 -5.90 -13.80 -19.00
CA LEU A 496 -7.33 -13.97 -18.78
C LEU A 496 -8.04 -14.52 -20.04
N PHE A 497 -7.66 -14.00 -21.21
CA PHE A 497 -8.17 -14.44 -22.50
C PHE A 497 -7.81 -15.90 -22.79
N THR A 498 -6.54 -16.29 -22.58
CA THR A 498 -6.07 -17.66 -22.80
C THR A 498 -6.70 -18.62 -21.80
N ALA A 499 -6.78 -18.26 -20.51
CA ALA A 499 -7.47 -19.05 -19.51
C ALA A 499 -8.96 -19.23 -19.84
N GLY A 500 -9.62 -18.16 -20.32
CA GLY A 500 -10.99 -18.20 -20.81
C GLY A 500 -11.14 -19.11 -22.03
N LEU A 501 -10.26 -18.99 -23.02
CA LEU A 501 -10.25 -19.82 -24.22
C LEU A 501 -10.03 -21.31 -23.87
N CYS A 502 -9.05 -21.63 -23.01
CA CYS A 502 -8.79 -22.99 -22.56
C CYS A 502 -9.96 -23.59 -21.76
N SER A 503 -10.59 -22.80 -20.90
CA SER A 503 -11.78 -23.24 -20.14
C SER A 503 -12.96 -23.51 -21.09
N PHE A 504 -13.14 -22.64 -22.08
CA PHE A 504 -14.18 -22.78 -23.10
C PHE A 504 -13.95 -24.00 -24.00
N THR A 505 -12.71 -24.25 -24.46
CA THR A 505 -12.38 -25.41 -25.29
C THR A 505 -12.50 -26.72 -24.52
N ALA A 506 -12.10 -26.75 -23.25
CA ALA A 506 -12.30 -27.91 -22.37
C ALA A 506 -13.79 -28.22 -22.18
N MET A 507 -14.61 -27.18 -21.98
CA MET A 507 -16.07 -27.32 -21.89
C MET A 507 -16.66 -27.85 -23.20
N LEU A 508 -16.28 -27.31 -24.35
CA LEU A 508 -16.72 -27.79 -25.67
C LEU A 508 -16.33 -29.25 -25.92
N ALA A 509 -15.12 -29.65 -25.53
CA ALA A 509 -14.66 -31.03 -25.66
C ALA A 509 -15.51 -31.99 -24.81
N MET A 510 -15.82 -31.62 -23.56
CA MET A 510 -16.72 -32.39 -22.71
C MET A 510 -18.13 -32.51 -23.29
N LEU A 511 -18.70 -31.39 -23.78
CA LEU A 511 -20.04 -31.38 -24.39
C LEU A 511 -20.10 -32.22 -25.68
N THR A 512 -19.05 -32.17 -26.50
CA THR A 512 -18.95 -32.96 -27.75
C THR A 512 -18.87 -34.45 -27.46
N HIS A 513 -18.17 -34.84 -26.40
CA HIS A 513 -18.11 -36.24 -25.99
C HIS A 513 -19.43 -36.71 -25.37
N GLN A 514 -20.08 -35.88 -24.53
CA GLN A 514 -21.30 -36.27 -23.82
C GLN A 514 -22.55 -36.24 -24.72
N PHE A 515 -22.60 -35.34 -25.71
CA PHE A 515 -23.74 -35.15 -26.61
C PHE A 515 -23.29 -35.01 -28.08
N PRO A 516 -22.73 -36.07 -28.70
CA PRO A 516 -22.14 -35.99 -30.03
C PRO A 516 -23.15 -35.59 -31.12
N GLU A 517 -24.38 -36.10 -31.06
CA GLU A 517 -25.44 -35.79 -32.03
C GLU A 517 -25.88 -34.31 -31.96
N LEU A 518 -26.15 -33.80 -30.74
CA LEU A 518 -26.53 -32.40 -30.52
C LEU A 518 -25.40 -31.44 -30.89
N MET A 519 -24.15 -31.80 -30.56
CA MET A 519 -22.99 -31.02 -30.94
C MET A 519 -22.73 -31.05 -32.44
N GLY A 520 -23.03 -32.16 -33.13
CA GLY A 520 -23.02 -32.23 -34.59
C GLY A 520 -24.01 -31.26 -35.23
N VAL A 521 -25.25 -31.18 -34.71
CA VAL A 521 -26.25 -30.20 -35.14
C VAL A 521 -25.79 -28.77 -34.85
N PHE A 522 -25.26 -28.52 -33.65
CA PHE A 522 -24.75 -27.20 -33.25
C PHE A 522 -23.61 -26.74 -34.16
N VAL A 523 -22.61 -27.61 -34.41
CA VAL A 523 -21.46 -27.32 -35.27
C VAL A 523 -21.93 -27.04 -36.71
N LYS A 524 -22.87 -27.84 -37.23
CA LYS A 524 -23.45 -27.64 -38.56
C LYS A 524 -24.20 -26.29 -38.65
N ALA A 525 -25.02 -25.98 -37.65
CA ALA A 525 -25.74 -24.71 -37.59
C ALA A 525 -24.76 -23.51 -37.47
N PHE A 526 -23.77 -23.62 -36.60
CA PHE A 526 -22.75 -22.59 -36.38
C PHE A 526 -21.95 -22.31 -37.65
N PHE A 527 -21.36 -23.33 -38.27
CA PHE A 527 -20.59 -23.14 -39.50
C PHE A 527 -21.45 -22.73 -40.68
N SER A 528 -22.68 -23.25 -40.81
CA SER A 528 -23.59 -22.80 -41.86
C SER A 528 -23.86 -21.30 -41.73
N THR A 529 -24.11 -20.80 -40.51
CA THR A 529 -24.36 -19.38 -40.24
C THR A 529 -23.10 -18.54 -40.45
N LEU A 530 -21.95 -19.01 -39.97
CA LEU A 530 -20.66 -18.32 -40.08
C LEU A 530 -20.19 -18.18 -41.52
N PHE A 531 -20.42 -19.20 -42.35
CA PHE A 531 -20.03 -19.22 -43.77
C PHE A 531 -21.13 -18.72 -44.71
N THR A 532 -22.34 -18.41 -44.22
CA THR A 532 -23.42 -17.84 -45.05
C THR A 532 -22.98 -16.59 -45.83
N PRO A 533 -22.25 -15.62 -45.25
CA PRO A 533 -21.79 -14.45 -46.00
C PRO A 533 -20.81 -14.82 -47.12
N LEU A 534 -19.92 -15.78 -46.87
CA LEU A 534 -18.94 -16.24 -47.86
C LEU A 534 -19.61 -17.02 -49.00
N GLY A 535 -20.62 -17.83 -48.69
CA GLY A 535 -21.47 -18.48 -49.70
C GLY A 535 -22.19 -17.45 -50.57
N PHE A 536 -22.79 -16.42 -49.96
CA PHE A 536 -23.42 -15.33 -50.71
C PHE A 536 -22.43 -14.59 -51.63
N PHE A 537 -21.20 -14.35 -51.18
CA PHE A 537 -20.15 -13.76 -52.02
C PHE A 537 -19.73 -14.70 -53.16
N ALA A 538 -19.58 -16.00 -52.90
CA ALA A 538 -19.26 -16.99 -53.92
C ALA A 538 -20.36 -17.08 -54.99
N ASP A 539 -21.63 -17.17 -54.58
CA ASP A 539 -22.79 -17.21 -55.49
C ASP A 539 -22.89 -15.91 -56.32
N LYS A 540 -22.61 -14.75 -55.71
CA LYS A 540 -22.51 -13.48 -56.43
C LYS A 540 -21.37 -13.49 -57.44
N MET A 541 -20.19 -13.98 -57.08
CA MET A 541 -19.05 -14.07 -58.00
C MET A 541 -19.34 -15.03 -59.16
N GLU A 542 -20.01 -16.15 -58.89
CA GLU A 542 -20.41 -17.12 -59.90
C GLU A 542 -21.49 -16.54 -60.83
N SER A 543 -22.41 -15.72 -60.32
CA SER A 543 -23.40 -15.00 -61.13
C SER A 543 -22.80 -13.91 -62.04
N PHE A 544 -21.63 -13.38 -61.67
CA PHE A 544 -20.88 -12.41 -62.49
C PHE A 544 -19.96 -13.08 -63.52
N MET A 545 -19.68 -14.39 -63.38
CA MET A 545 -18.83 -15.14 -64.29
C MET A 545 -19.70 -15.89 -65.32
N PRO A 546 -19.63 -15.57 -66.63
CA PRO A 546 -20.37 -16.30 -67.64
C PRO A 546 -19.86 -17.76 -67.72
N SER A 547 -20.79 -18.72 -67.88
CA SER A 547 -20.52 -20.17 -67.93
C SER A 547 -19.53 -20.60 -69.03
N SER A 548 -19.24 -19.72 -69.99
CA SER A 548 -18.21 -19.90 -71.02
C SER A 548 -16.76 -19.81 -70.49
N PHE A 549 -16.53 -19.18 -69.33
CA PHE A 549 -15.19 -18.95 -68.79
C PHE A 549 -14.58 -20.23 -68.17
N TRP A 550 -15.41 -21.02 -67.48
CA TRP A 550 -14.99 -22.31 -66.90
C TRP A 550 -14.60 -23.34 -67.97
N HIS A 551 -15.33 -23.38 -69.09
CA HIS A 551 -14.99 -24.25 -70.23
C HIS A 551 -13.66 -23.88 -70.92
N GLN A 552 -13.23 -22.61 -70.84
CA GLN A 552 -11.92 -22.18 -71.35
C GLN A 552 -10.77 -22.53 -70.39
N LEU A 553 -10.99 -22.48 -69.07
CA LEU A 553 -9.95 -22.77 -68.09
C LEU A 553 -9.60 -24.27 -68.01
N THR A 554 -10.57 -25.18 -68.20
CA THR A 554 -10.32 -26.64 -68.18
C THR A 554 -9.68 -27.19 -69.46
N ARG A 555 -9.44 -26.34 -70.47
CA ARG A 555 -8.77 -26.69 -71.73
C ARG A 555 -7.27 -26.33 -71.75
N ILE A 556 -6.79 -25.68 -70.69
CA ILE A 556 -5.36 -25.49 -70.37
C ILE A 556 -4.99 -26.58 -69.36
#